data_AF-A0A7C5VTU1-F1
#
_entry.id   AF-A0A7C5VTU1-F1
#
_cell.length_a   1.000
_cell.length_b   1.000
_cell.length_c   1.000
_cell.angle_alpha   90.00
_cell.angle_beta   90.00
_cell.angle_gamma   90.00
#
_symmetry.space_group_name_H-M   'P 1'
#
loop_
_entity.id
_entity.type
_entity.pdbx_description
1 polymer ?
#
loop_
_entity_poly.entity_id
_entity_poly.type
_entity_poly.pdbx_seq_one_letter_code
_entity_poly.pdbx_strand_id
1 'polypeptide(L)'
;MPQNLTRRRLLLALGGLSGMALLAACGQQQATPTSAPAMTGGGAAPSPTAAPATSGMATPTAPAVVKTPGSTVKVVYWGSFSGNLGEAEQGMVKRFNESQNEVVVDYQYQGSYEETAQKLTQALAAGTTPDIVLLSDVWWFKFYLNDVLLPLNDLFAAN
;
A
#
# COMPACT_ATOMS: atom_id res chain seq x y z
N MET A 1 9.79 8.91 49.93
CA MET A 1 8.65 8.29 49.23
C MET A 1 8.44 9.03 47.92
N PRO A 2 8.80 8.50 46.74
CA PRO A 2 8.54 9.19 45.48
C PRO A 2 7.10 8.90 45.03
N GLN A 3 6.28 9.95 44.94
CA GLN A 3 4.92 9.87 44.43
C GLN A 3 4.94 9.82 42.90
N ASN A 4 4.48 8.72 42.32
CA ASN A 4 4.33 8.54 40.88
C ASN A 4 3.29 9.53 40.32
N LEU A 5 3.74 10.53 39.55
CA LEU A 5 2.86 11.44 38.81
C LEU A 5 2.35 10.75 37.54
N THR A 6 1.11 10.28 37.57
CA THR A 6 0.45 9.65 36.42
C THR A 6 0.01 10.71 35.41
N ARG A 7 0.29 10.46 34.11
CA ARG A 7 -0.03 11.29 32.93
C ARG A 7 -1.45 11.89 32.91
N ARG A 8 -2.39 11.26 33.61
CA ARG A 8 -3.77 11.70 33.78
C ARG A 8 -3.91 13.04 34.52
N ARG A 9 -2.96 13.39 35.39
CA ARG A 9 -2.93 14.69 36.10
C ARG A 9 -2.28 15.81 35.29
N LEU A 10 -1.49 15.47 34.26
CA LEU A 10 -0.88 16.46 33.37
C LEU A 10 -1.91 17.02 32.36
N LEU A 11 -2.85 16.18 31.89
CA LEU A 11 -3.86 16.57 30.91
C LEU A 11 -5.02 17.40 31.48
N LEU A 12 -5.17 17.45 32.80
CA LEU A 12 -6.20 18.25 33.49
C LEU A 12 -5.72 19.68 33.84
N ALA A 13 -4.45 20.02 33.60
CA ALA A 13 -3.85 21.30 34.00
C ALA A 13 -3.77 22.35 32.88
N LEU A 14 -4.24 22.07 31.65
CA LEU A 14 -4.20 23.01 30.51
C LEU A 14 -5.57 23.55 30.08
N GLY A 15 -6.65 23.20 30.78
CA GLY A 15 -8.01 23.65 30.45
C GLY A 15 -8.44 24.86 31.26
N GLY A 16 -7.96 26.06 30.89
CA GLY A 16 -8.62 27.29 31.33
C GLY A 16 -7.70 28.51 31.39
N LEU A 17 -7.85 29.43 30.43
CA LEU A 17 -8.08 30.87 30.65
C LEU A 17 -8.19 31.60 29.29
N SER A 18 -9.42 32.00 28.96
CA SER A 18 -9.85 33.33 28.51
C SER A 18 -8.99 34.14 27.52
N GLY A 19 -9.61 34.61 26.43
CA GLY A 19 -9.07 35.74 25.66
C GLY A 19 -9.78 36.10 24.36
N MET A 20 -10.79 36.97 24.44
CA MET A 20 -11.41 37.70 23.33
C MET A 20 -10.39 38.52 22.53
N ALA A 21 -10.46 38.44 21.19
CA ALA A 21 -10.03 39.53 20.30
C ALA A 21 -10.85 39.50 19.01
N LEU A 22 -11.82 40.41 18.94
CA LEU A 22 -12.56 40.80 17.74
C LEU A 22 -11.62 41.58 16.81
N LEU A 23 -11.53 41.22 15.53
CA LEU A 23 -11.19 42.17 14.47
C LEU A 23 -11.98 41.85 13.21
N ALA A 24 -12.67 42.86 12.71
CA ALA A 24 -13.64 42.83 11.64
C ALA A 24 -13.00 42.57 10.27
N ALA A 25 -13.66 41.73 9.46
CA ALA A 25 -13.55 41.77 8.02
C ALA A 25 -14.97 41.81 7.42
N CYS A 26 -15.34 42.99 6.91
CA CYS A 26 -16.57 43.23 6.15
C CYS A 26 -16.45 42.66 4.74
N GLY A 27 -17.60 42.24 4.17
CA GLY A 27 -17.76 42.01 2.72
C GLY A 27 -18.61 40.78 2.41
N GLN A 28 -19.91 40.80 2.71
CA GLN A 28 -20.99 40.91 1.71
C GLN A 28 -21.05 39.74 0.71
N GLN A 29 -22.02 38.84 0.91
CA GLN A 29 -22.84 38.35 -0.20
C GLN A 29 -24.21 37.91 0.34
N GLN A 30 -25.24 38.64 -0.07
CA GLN A 30 -26.65 38.49 0.30
C GLN A 30 -27.36 37.56 -0.69
N ALA A 31 -28.17 36.61 -0.21
CA ALA A 31 -29.30 36.05 -0.97
C ALA A 31 -30.42 35.54 -0.03
N THR A 32 -31.51 36.32 0.01
CA THR A 32 -32.95 36.01 0.18
C THR A 32 -33.48 34.87 1.08
N PRO A 33 -34.54 35.12 1.88
CA PRO A 33 -35.23 34.10 2.66
C PRO A 33 -36.28 33.37 1.82
N THR A 34 -36.34 32.04 1.90
CA THR A 34 -37.49 31.24 1.47
C THR A 34 -37.83 30.23 2.57
N SER A 35 -39.13 30.17 2.87
CA SER A 35 -39.77 29.50 3.98
C SER A 35 -39.52 28.00 4.03
N ALA A 36 -39.42 27.48 5.26
CA ALA A 36 -39.31 26.05 5.59
C ALA A 36 -40.49 25.21 5.07
N PRO A 37 -40.26 23.89 4.93
CA PRO A 37 -41.14 22.94 5.60
C PRO A 37 -40.40 21.91 6.48
N ALA A 38 -41.02 21.71 7.64
CA ALA A 38 -41.20 20.48 8.42
C ALA A 38 -40.12 19.38 8.46
N MET A 39 -39.69 19.13 9.69
CA MET A 39 -39.03 17.93 10.22
C MET A 39 -39.75 16.63 9.84
N THR A 40 -39.00 15.60 9.44
CA THR A 40 -39.26 14.17 9.75
C THR A 40 -38.11 13.31 9.20
N GLY A 41 -37.53 12.45 10.05
CA GLY A 41 -36.71 11.32 9.58
C GLY A 41 -35.42 11.05 10.33
N GLY A 42 -35.54 10.27 11.41
CA GLY A 42 -34.58 9.23 11.84
C GLY A 42 -33.08 9.51 11.71
N GLY A 43 -32.45 10.01 12.78
CA GLY A 43 -31.02 9.90 12.98
C GLY A 43 -30.61 8.43 13.20
N ALA A 44 -30.04 7.79 12.18
CA ALA A 44 -29.29 6.57 12.33
C ALA A 44 -27.86 6.92 12.78
N ALA A 45 -27.45 6.41 13.94
CA ALA A 45 -26.10 6.54 14.46
C ALA A 45 -25.08 5.91 13.49
N PRO A 46 -23.89 6.51 13.29
CA PRO A 46 -22.83 5.87 12.53
C PRO A 46 -22.36 4.61 13.28
N SER A 47 -22.54 3.45 12.66
CA SER A 47 -21.93 2.21 13.13
C SER A 47 -20.40 2.33 13.06
N PRO A 48 -19.65 1.83 14.05
CA PRO A 48 -18.20 1.88 14.00
C PRO A 48 -17.71 1.02 12.83
N THR A 49 -16.97 1.63 11.91
CA THR A 49 -16.17 0.95 10.92
C THR A 49 -15.31 -0.09 11.62
N ALA A 50 -15.57 -1.37 11.36
CA ALA A 50 -14.73 -2.45 11.83
C ALA A 50 -13.30 -2.21 11.32
N ALA A 51 -12.33 -2.21 12.25
CA ALA A 51 -10.92 -2.23 11.92
C ALA A 51 -10.66 -3.40 10.95
N PRO A 52 -9.80 -3.24 9.92
CA PRO A 52 -9.44 -4.36 9.08
C PRO A 52 -8.86 -5.45 9.99
N ALA A 53 -9.38 -6.66 9.83
CA ALA A 53 -8.77 -7.83 10.44
C ALA A 53 -7.28 -7.83 10.06
N THR A 54 -6.42 -8.01 11.05
CA THR A 54 -5.00 -8.32 10.86
C THR A 54 -4.90 -9.66 10.15
N SER A 55 -5.04 -9.63 8.82
CA SER A 55 -4.50 -10.65 7.94
C SER A 55 -3.01 -10.70 8.25
N GLY A 56 -2.54 -11.85 8.74
CA GLY A 56 -1.11 -12.07 8.90
C GLY A 56 -0.39 -11.70 7.60
N MET A 57 0.77 -11.06 7.72
CA MET A 57 1.61 -10.76 6.56
C MET A 57 1.76 -12.04 5.74
N ALA A 58 1.42 -11.95 4.45
CA ALA A 58 1.50 -13.10 3.55
C ALA A 58 2.93 -13.64 3.57
N THR A 59 3.09 -14.93 3.88
CA THR A 59 4.38 -15.59 3.80
C THR A 59 4.79 -15.67 2.32
N PRO A 60 6.04 -15.30 1.97
CA PRO A 60 6.51 -15.39 0.60
C PRO A 60 6.35 -16.84 0.12
N THR A 61 5.60 -17.00 -0.96
CA THR A 61 5.33 -18.30 -1.58
C THR A 61 6.04 -18.36 -2.92
N ALA A 62 6.61 -19.52 -3.24
CA ALA A 62 7.24 -19.72 -4.54
C ALA A 62 6.23 -19.51 -5.69
N PRO A 63 6.66 -18.90 -6.81
CA PRO A 63 5.84 -18.83 -8.01
C PRO A 63 5.39 -20.22 -8.45
N ALA A 64 4.27 -20.29 -9.15
CA ALA A 64 3.78 -21.56 -9.69
C ALA A 64 4.82 -22.19 -10.63
N VAL A 65 5.05 -23.50 -10.49
CA VAL A 65 5.93 -24.28 -11.37
C VAL A 65 5.09 -24.93 -12.46
N VAL A 66 5.64 -25.06 -13.67
CA VAL A 66 5.01 -25.81 -14.77
C VAL A 66 4.95 -27.29 -14.37
N LYS A 67 3.75 -27.78 -14.02
CA LYS A 67 3.57 -29.17 -13.54
C LYS A 67 3.13 -30.14 -14.64
N THR A 68 2.52 -29.61 -15.71
CA THR A 68 1.91 -30.42 -16.76
C THR A 68 2.41 -29.94 -18.13
N PRO A 69 2.92 -30.83 -18.99
CA PRO A 69 3.26 -30.49 -20.37
C PRO A 69 2.07 -29.83 -21.08
N GLY A 70 2.30 -28.66 -21.69
CA GLY A 70 1.25 -27.89 -22.36
C GLY A 70 0.40 -26.99 -21.45
N SER A 71 0.69 -26.93 -20.14
CA SER A 71 0.14 -25.89 -19.26
C SER A 71 0.96 -24.59 -19.34
N THR A 72 0.28 -23.45 -19.21
CA THR A 72 0.93 -22.13 -19.17
C THR A 72 0.79 -21.53 -17.77
N VAL A 73 1.92 -21.14 -17.18
CA VAL A 73 1.99 -20.40 -15.93
C VAL A 73 2.06 -18.91 -16.22
N LYS A 74 1.25 -18.10 -15.52
CA LYS A 74 1.37 -16.64 -15.56
C LYS A 74 2.23 -16.16 -14.39
N VAL A 75 3.18 -15.28 -14.66
CA VAL A 75 4.07 -14.65 -13.66
C VAL A 75 3.90 -13.14 -13.74
N VAL A 76 3.50 -12.49 -12.66
CA VAL A 76 3.41 -11.03 -12.58
C VAL A 76 4.77 -10.46 -12.17
N TYR A 77 5.32 -9.58 -13.01
CA TYR A 77 6.58 -8.88 -12.75
C TYR A 77 6.34 -7.37 -12.60
N TRP A 78 6.65 -6.82 -11.44
CA TRP A 78 6.64 -5.38 -11.18
C TRP A 78 8.02 -4.74 -11.42
N GLY A 79 8.11 -3.88 -12.44
CA GLY A 79 9.32 -3.13 -12.77
C GLY A 79 9.26 -1.67 -12.34
N SER A 80 10.44 -1.06 -12.23
CA SER A 80 10.60 0.36 -11.87
C SER A 80 11.43 1.16 -12.87
N PHE A 81 11.90 0.53 -13.95
CA PHE A 81 12.69 1.22 -14.96
C PHE A 81 11.80 2.00 -15.94
N SER A 82 12.24 3.22 -16.25
CA SER A 82 11.62 4.10 -17.25
C SER A 82 12.61 4.45 -18.36
N GLY A 83 12.12 5.13 -19.40
CA GLY A 83 12.91 5.47 -20.59
C GLY A 83 13.57 4.24 -21.22
N ASN A 84 14.82 4.39 -21.68
CA ASN A 84 15.55 3.34 -22.40
C ASN A 84 15.71 2.06 -21.57
N LEU A 85 15.86 2.15 -20.25
CA LEU A 85 15.96 0.97 -19.38
C LEU A 85 14.62 0.21 -19.32
N GLY A 86 13.51 0.95 -19.21
CA GLY A 86 12.17 0.36 -19.24
C GLY A 86 11.84 -0.29 -20.58
N GLU A 87 12.26 0.32 -21.69
CA GLU A 87 12.12 -0.27 -23.03
C GLU A 87 12.95 -1.56 -23.18
N ALA A 88 14.19 -1.55 -22.68
CA ALA A 88 15.05 -2.73 -22.70
C ALA A 88 14.47 -3.87 -21.86
N GLU A 89 13.95 -3.57 -20.67
CA GLU A 89 13.32 -4.52 -19.76
C GLU A 89 12.04 -5.14 -20.38
N GLN A 90 11.16 -4.32 -20.95
CA GLN A 90 9.98 -4.82 -21.68
C GLN A 90 10.38 -5.66 -22.89
N GLY A 91 11.44 -5.26 -23.60
CA GLY A 91 11.99 -6.03 -24.71
C GLY A 91 12.55 -7.38 -24.27
N MET A 92 13.15 -7.48 -23.09
CA MET A 92 13.60 -8.75 -22.52
C MET A 92 12.41 -9.67 -22.20
N VAL A 93 11.39 -9.14 -21.54
CA VAL A 93 10.15 -9.87 -21.23
C VAL A 93 9.48 -10.38 -22.50
N LYS A 94 9.38 -9.54 -23.53
CA LYS A 94 8.83 -9.93 -24.84
C LYS A 94 9.59 -11.11 -25.44
N ARG A 95 10.92 -11.04 -25.50
CA ARG A 95 11.75 -12.12 -26.06
C ARG A 95 11.60 -13.41 -25.27
N PHE A 96 11.52 -13.33 -23.94
CA PHE A 96 11.30 -14.49 -23.09
C PHE A 96 9.95 -15.16 -23.39
N ASN A 97 8.87 -14.38 -23.43
CA ASN A 97 7.53 -14.87 -23.75
C ASN A 97 7.42 -15.43 -25.19
N GLU A 98 8.22 -14.93 -26.14
CA GLU A 98 8.27 -15.46 -27.51
C GLU A 98 9.12 -16.73 -27.65
N SER A 99 10.04 -16.98 -26.71
CA SER A 99 10.97 -18.10 -26.78
C SER A 99 10.38 -19.45 -26.36
N GLN A 100 9.23 -19.43 -25.67
CA GLN A 100 8.57 -20.61 -25.10
C GLN A 100 7.07 -20.33 -24.86
N ASN A 101 6.27 -21.37 -24.55
CA ASN A 101 4.83 -21.24 -24.29
C ASN A 101 4.38 -21.72 -22.88
N GLU A 102 5.33 -22.12 -22.04
CA GLU A 102 5.09 -22.65 -20.69
C GLU A 102 4.93 -21.57 -19.63
N VAL A 103 5.52 -20.39 -19.84
CA VAL A 103 5.49 -19.26 -18.90
C VAL A 103 5.15 -17.97 -19.65
N VAL A 104 4.18 -17.22 -19.14
CA VAL A 104 3.85 -15.87 -19.63
C VAL A 104 4.14 -14.86 -18.53
N VAL A 105 5.14 -14.02 -18.75
CA VAL A 105 5.48 -12.93 -17.85
C VAL A 105 4.64 -11.71 -18.21
N ASP A 106 3.84 -11.26 -17.24
CA ASP A 106 3.03 -10.04 -17.27
C ASP A 106 3.81 -8.90 -16.59
N TYR A 107 4.53 -8.14 -17.40
CA TYR A 107 5.30 -6.98 -16.94
C TYR A 107 4.40 -5.78 -16.65
N GLN A 108 4.55 -5.19 -15.46
CA GLN A 108 3.80 -4.04 -15.02
C GLN A 108 4.75 -2.98 -14.48
N TYR A 109 4.81 -1.83 -15.14
CA TYR A 109 5.55 -0.68 -14.64
C TYR A 109 4.82 -0.06 -13.44
N GLN A 110 5.49 0.00 -12.29
CA GLN A 110 4.91 0.47 -11.04
C GLN A 110 5.29 1.90 -10.64
N GLY A 111 6.12 2.57 -11.44
CA GLY A 111 6.67 3.88 -11.12
C GLY A 111 8.14 3.78 -10.70
N SER A 112 8.61 4.76 -9.94
CA SER A 112 9.95 4.75 -9.36
C SER A 112 10.15 3.58 -8.36
N TYR A 113 11.40 3.34 -7.95
CA TYR A 113 11.71 2.35 -6.90
C TYR A 113 10.95 2.61 -5.60
N GLU A 114 10.78 3.87 -5.23
CA GLU A 114 10.08 4.25 -4.00
C GLU A 114 8.57 3.97 -4.12
N GLU A 115 7.95 4.35 -5.23
CA GLU A 115 6.54 4.01 -5.50
C GLU A 115 6.32 2.49 -5.54
N THR A 116 7.24 1.76 -6.16
CA THR A 116 7.20 0.30 -6.24
C THR A 116 7.31 -0.34 -4.85
N ALA A 117 8.23 0.13 -4.00
CA ALA A 117 8.36 -0.35 -2.62
C ALA A 117 7.15 -0.01 -1.74
N GLN A 118 6.57 1.19 -1.90
CA GLN A 118 5.34 1.58 -1.21
C GLN A 118 4.16 0.69 -1.63
N LYS A 119 4.01 0.42 -2.93
CA LYS A 119 3.00 -0.51 -3.45
C LYS A 119 3.21 -1.94 -2.96
N LEU A 120 4.46 -2.42 -2.92
CA LEU A 120 4.77 -3.76 -2.39
C LEU A 120 4.36 -3.87 -0.91
N THR A 121 4.60 -2.83 -0.11
CA THR A 121 4.16 -2.79 1.30
C THR A 121 2.64 -2.92 1.41
N GLN A 122 1.87 -2.24 0.55
CA GLN A 122 0.42 -2.34 0.52
C GLN A 122 -0.04 -3.73 0.04
N ALA A 123 0.60 -4.27 -0.99
CA ALA A 123 0.29 -5.58 -1.54
C ALA A 123 0.56 -6.72 -0.55
N LEU A 124 1.61 -6.61 0.27
CA LEU A 124 1.90 -7.54 1.36
C LEU A 124 0.79 -7.55 2.42
N ALA A 125 0.25 -6.38 2.77
CA ALA A 125 -0.87 -6.28 3.70
C ALA A 125 -2.18 -6.80 3.10
N ALA A 126 -2.36 -6.63 1.78
CA ALA A 126 -3.55 -7.08 1.06
C ALA A 126 -3.50 -8.56 0.63
N GLY A 127 -2.33 -9.20 0.67
CA GLY A 127 -2.13 -10.55 0.12
C GLY A 127 -2.17 -10.59 -1.41
N THR A 128 -1.79 -9.50 -2.08
CA THR A 128 -1.87 -9.35 -3.54
C THR A 128 -0.51 -9.00 -4.15
N THR A 129 0.57 -9.58 -3.62
CA THR A 129 1.95 -9.33 -4.08
C THR A 129 2.18 -9.87 -5.50
N PRO A 130 3.09 -9.26 -6.28
CA PRO A 130 3.56 -9.86 -7.53
C PRO A 130 4.43 -11.09 -7.26
N ASP A 131 4.71 -11.88 -8.29
CA ASP A 131 5.66 -13.00 -8.24
C ASP A 131 7.12 -12.51 -8.24
N ILE A 132 7.39 -11.43 -8.99
CA ILE A 132 8.70 -10.79 -9.09
C ILE A 132 8.53 -9.28 -8.90
N VAL A 133 9.43 -8.66 -8.15
CA VAL A 133 9.45 -7.22 -7.94
C VAL A 133 10.87 -6.67 -8.02
N LEU A 134 11.04 -5.58 -8.78
CA LEU A 134 12.28 -4.83 -8.85
C LEU A 134 12.39 -3.89 -7.63
N LEU A 135 13.48 -4.02 -6.87
CA LEU A 135 13.76 -3.19 -5.70
C LEU A 135 15.17 -2.62 -5.80
N SER A 136 15.38 -1.37 -5.41
CA SER A 136 16.72 -0.78 -5.35
C SER A 136 17.52 -1.31 -4.16
N ASP A 137 18.83 -1.03 -4.17
CA ASP A 137 19.79 -1.28 -3.09
C ASP A 137 19.33 -0.77 -1.71
N VAL A 138 18.65 0.38 -1.68
CA VAL A 138 18.08 0.97 -0.46
C VAL A 138 16.84 0.21 0.04
N TRP A 139 16.01 -0.33 -0.87
CA TRP A 139 14.70 -0.87 -0.51
C TRP A 139 14.71 -2.37 -0.22
N TRP A 140 15.46 -3.17 -0.97
CA TRP A 140 15.39 -4.64 -0.88
C TRP A 140 15.68 -5.17 0.53
N PHE A 141 16.66 -4.57 1.23
CA PHE A 141 17.11 -5.07 2.52
C PHE A 141 16.04 -4.95 3.61
N LYS A 142 15.18 -3.93 3.53
CA LYS A 142 14.02 -3.82 4.42
C LYS A 142 13.11 -5.03 4.27
N PHE A 143 12.76 -5.42 3.05
CA PHE A 143 11.87 -6.55 2.81
C PHE A 143 12.53 -7.88 3.17
N TYR A 144 13.83 -8.00 2.94
CA TYR A 144 14.62 -9.15 3.42
C TYR A 144 14.56 -9.29 4.95
N LEU A 145 14.82 -8.21 5.70
CA LEU A 145 14.79 -8.23 7.17
C LEU A 145 13.41 -8.52 7.77
N ASN A 146 12.34 -8.37 6.99
CA ASN A 146 10.97 -8.67 7.42
C ASN A 146 10.53 -10.07 6.96
N ASP A 147 11.43 -10.89 6.41
CA ASP A 147 11.15 -12.26 5.94
C ASP A 147 10.01 -12.34 4.91
N VAL A 148 9.86 -11.30 4.08
CA VAL A 148 8.82 -11.23 3.03
C VAL A 148 9.38 -11.42 1.61
N LEU A 149 10.65 -11.78 1.48
CA LEU A 149 11.26 -12.18 0.22
C LEU A 149 11.58 -13.67 0.25
N LEU A 150 11.27 -14.37 -0.84
CA LEU A 150 11.61 -15.79 -0.99
C LEU A 150 13.14 -15.95 -1.15
N PRO A 151 13.82 -16.75 -0.30
CA PRO A 151 15.23 -17.07 -0.50
C PRO A 151 15.45 -17.81 -1.82
N LEU A 152 16.39 -17.33 -2.64
CA LEU A 152 16.65 -17.91 -3.96
C LEU A 152 17.65 -19.08 -3.93
N ASN A 153 18.30 -19.35 -2.79
CA ASN A 153 19.34 -20.38 -2.67
C ASN A 153 18.88 -21.76 -3.15
N ASP A 154 17.69 -22.19 -2.71
CA ASP A 154 17.14 -23.49 -3.09
C ASP A 154 16.70 -23.52 -4.56
N LEU A 155 16.23 -22.38 -5.08
CA LEU A 155 15.84 -22.25 -6.49
C LEU A 155 17.06 -22.32 -7.41
N PHE A 156 18.20 -21.75 -7.02
CA PHE A 156 19.44 -21.86 -7.78
C PHE A 156 20.07 -23.25 -7.72
N ALA A 157 19.91 -23.96 -6.60
CA ALA A 157 20.43 -25.32 -6.44
C ALA A 157 19.64 -26.38 -7.22
N ALA A 158 18.42 -26.06 -7.68
CA ALA A 158 17.51 -26.99 -8.34
C ALA A 158 17.76 -27.15 -9.87
N ASN A 159 18.75 -26.46 -10.43
CA ASN A 159 19.12 -26.50 -11.86
C ASN A 159 20.35 -27.38 -12.13
#